data_AF-A0A6L7YLI5-F1
#
_entry.id   AF-A0A6L7YLI5-F1
#
_cell.length_a   1.000
_cell.length_b   1.000
_cell.length_c   1.000
_cell.angle_alpha   90.00
_cell.angle_beta   90.00
_cell.angle_gamma   90.00
#
_symmetry.space_group_name_H-M   'P 1'
#
loop_
_entity.id
_entity.type
_entity.pdbx_description
1 polymer ?
#
loop_
_entity_poly.entity_id
_entity_poly.type
_entity_poly.pdbx_seq_one_letter_code
_entity_poly.pdbx_strand_id
1 'polypeptide(L)'
;MATYILRISTTSRGRRMILDDPNVILNTEDEMNITDARIIGLYAVLGDIDFVAILDADDNAAAARFALELGVRAGLRTTTLPAIPIGRLEDRSSHEPQGQSAYTVIGSGAGGGAGAS
;
A
#
# COMPACT_ATOMS: atom_id res chain seq x y z
N MET A 1 -10.03 4.22 3.52
CA MET A 1 -8.80 3.66 4.11
C MET A 1 -8.52 2.31 3.46
N ALA A 2 -7.25 2.02 3.23
CA ALA A 2 -6.74 0.84 2.58
C ALA A 2 -6.09 -0.09 3.61
N THR A 3 -6.21 -1.39 3.36
CA THR A 3 -5.67 -2.40 4.28
C THR A 3 -4.28 -2.82 3.80
N TYR A 4 -3.35 -2.94 4.73
CA TYR A 4 -2.02 -3.45 4.47
C TYR A 4 -1.68 -4.56 5.46
N ILE A 5 -0.84 -5.49 5.01
CA ILE A 5 -0.26 -6.54 5.84
C ILE A 5 1.23 -6.26 5.95
N LEU A 6 1.71 -6.08 7.17
CA LEU A 6 3.13 -5.99 7.46
C LEU A 6 3.61 -7.36 7.90
N ARG A 7 4.52 -7.93 7.13
CA ARG A 7 5.33 -9.07 7.55
C ARG A 7 6.53 -8.53 8.31
N ILE A 8 6.73 -8.98 9.54
CA ILE A 8 7.72 -8.39 10.44
C ILE A 8 8.68 -9.49 10.92
N SER A 9 9.97 -9.25 10.71
CA SER A 9 11.06 -10.04 11.29
C SER A 9 11.90 -9.15 12.19
N THR A 10 12.34 -9.71 13.30
CA THR A 10 13.12 -9.01 14.31
C THR A 10 14.60 -8.99 13.94
N THR A 11 15.24 -7.84 14.13
CA THR A 11 16.70 -7.77 14.13
C THR A 11 17.24 -8.28 15.47
N SER A 12 18.56 -8.47 15.59
CA SER A 12 19.18 -8.80 16.89
C SER A 12 18.90 -7.76 17.97
N ARG A 13 18.73 -6.48 17.61
CA ARG A 13 18.29 -5.42 18.52
C ARG A 13 16.81 -5.60 18.89
N GLY A 14 15.94 -5.76 17.89
CA GLY A 14 14.51 -5.94 18.10
C GLY A 14 14.19 -7.13 19.00
N ARG A 15 14.89 -8.26 18.85
CA ARG A 15 14.73 -9.42 19.73
C ARG A 15 14.99 -9.12 21.21
N ARG A 16 16.03 -8.35 21.51
CA ARG A 16 16.32 -7.95 22.90
C ARG A 16 15.23 -7.04 23.43
N MET A 17 14.82 -6.04 22.64
CA MET A 17 13.74 -5.13 23.03
C MET A 17 12.43 -5.87 23.32
N ILE A 18 12.07 -6.85 22.49
CA ILE A 18 10.85 -7.66 22.67
C ILE A 18 10.96 -8.59 23.89
N LEU A 19 12.16 -9.12 24.17
CA LEU A 19 12.39 -9.93 25.36
C LEU A 19 12.25 -9.10 26.64
N ASP A 20 12.73 -7.86 26.61
CA ASP A 20 12.64 -6.92 27.72
C ASP A 20 11.21 -6.37 27.89
N ASP A 21 10.54 -6.07 26.78
CA ASP A 21 9.15 -5.60 26.73
C ASP A 21 8.38 -6.25 25.55
N PRO A 22 7.51 -7.23 25.82
CA PRO A 22 6.69 -7.87 24.80
C PRO A 22 5.75 -6.91 24.05
N ASN A 23 5.42 -5.75 24.63
CA ASN A 23 4.51 -4.76 24.05
C ASN A 23 5.24 -3.69 23.23
N VAL A 24 6.57 -3.81 23.04
CA VAL A 24 7.38 -2.76 22.41
C VAL A 24 6.86 -2.30 21.05
N ILE A 25 6.26 -3.19 20.25
CA ILE A 25 5.72 -2.83 18.92
C ILE A 25 4.52 -1.88 19.06
N LEU A 26 3.62 -2.14 20.03
CA LEU A 26 2.44 -1.33 20.28
C LEU A 26 2.83 -0.02 20.96
N ASN A 27 3.69 -0.07 21.98
CA ASN A 27 4.21 1.13 22.64
C ASN A 27 4.91 2.06 21.64
N THR A 28 5.69 1.48 20.72
CA THR A 28 6.35 2.24 19.66
C THR A 28 5.35 2.87 18.69
N GLU A 29 4.22 2.22 18.40
CA GLU A 29 3.14 2.80 17.59
C GLU A 29 2.44 3.97 18.32
N ASP A 30 2.12 3.81 19.60
CA ASP A 30 1.52 4.89 20.42
C ASP A 30 2.44 6.12 20.54
N GLU A 31 3.76 5.91 20.54
CA GLU A 31 4.77 6.97 20.54
C GLU A 31 4.99 7.63 19.17
N MET A 32 4.44 7.06 18.09
CA MET A 32 4.47 7.67 16.77
C MET A 32 3.35 8.69 16.64
N ASN A 33 3.69 9.89 16.18
CA ASN A 33 2.69 10.90 15.84
C ASN A 33 2.18 10.71 14.40
N ILE A 34 1.74 9.50 14.06
CA ILE A 34 1.22 9.13 12.75
C ILE A 34 -0.30 8.95 12.88
N THR A 35 -1.07 9.71 12.11
CA THR A 35 -2.54 9.75 12.21
C THR A 35 -3.23 9.14 10.99
N ASP A 36 -2.51 9.01 9.88
CA ASP A 36 -2.96 8.47 8.60
C ASP A 36 -2.68 6.96 8.46
N ALA A 37 -2.16 6.32 9.50
CA ALA A 37 -1.95 4.87 9.58
C ALA A 37 -1.99 4.37 11.03
N ARG A 38 -2.61 3.22 11.28
CA ARG A 38 -2.69 2.59 12.61
C ARG A 38 -2.71 1.07 12.55
N ILE A 39 -2.17 0.42 13.58
CA ILE A 39 -2.29 -1.03 13.70
C ILE A 39 -3.71 -1.38 14.17
N ILE A 40 -4.38 -2.26 13.43
CA ILE A 40 -5.71 -2.79 13.79
C ILE A 40 -5.67 -4.26 14.21
N GLY A 41 -4.52 -4.91 14.07
CA GLY A 41 -4.26 -6.25 14.60
C GLY A 41 -2.79 -6.58 14.57
N LEU A 42 -2.28 -7.23 15.61
CA LEU A 42 -0.89 -7.65 15.73
C LEU A 42 -0.84 -9.08 16.27
N TYR A 43 -0.10 -9.94 15.59
CA TYR A 43 -0.01 -11.36 15.91
C TYR A 43 1.46 -11.78 15.92
N ALA A 44 1.90 -12.39 17.01
CA ALA A 44 3.11 -13.20 17.00
C ALA A 44 2.81 -14.49 16.23
N VAL A 45 3.70 -14.88 15.32
CA VAL A 45 3.53 -16.06 14.48
C VAL A 45 4.77 -16.94 14.54
N LEU A 46 4.58 -18.24 14.34
CA LEU A 46 5.67 -19.20 14.28
C LEU A 46 5.88 -19.59 12.81
N GLY A 47 6.98 -19.13 12.22
CA GLY A 47 7.32 -19.38 10.81
C GLY A 47 8.50 -18.55 10.34
N ASP A 48 8.53 -18.21 9.05
CA ASP A 48 9.63 -17.44 8.43
C ASP A 48 9.72 -15.98 8.87
N ILE A 49 8.71 -15.52 9.61
CA ILE A 49 8.61 -14.18 10.18
C ILE A 49 8.18 -14.31 11.64
N ASP A 50 8.43 -13.26 12.41
CA ASP A 50 8.16 -13.28 13.86
C ASP A 50 6.78 -12.69 14.17
N PHE A 51 6.33 -11.69 13.41
CA PHE A 51 5.02 -11.05 13.58
C PHE A 51 4.31 -10.75 12.26
N VAL A 52 3.00 -10.66 12.34
CA VAL A 52 2.11 -10.12 11.32
C VAL A 52 1.33 -8.96 11.93
N ALA A 53 1.38 -7.80 11.30
CA ALA A 53 0.50 -6.68 11.65
C ALA A 53 -0.47 -6.37 10.50
N ILE A 54 -1.71 -6.13 10.85
CA ILE A 54 -2.73 -5.60 9.95
C ILE A 54 -2.78 -4.09 10.19
N LEU A 55 -2.53 -3.33 9.15
CA LEU A 55 -2.49 -1.89 9.17
C LEU A 55 -3.68 -1.34 8.37
N ASP A 56 -4.38 -0.37 8.97
CA ASP A 56 -5.30 0.50 8.24
C ASP A 56 -4.58 1.82 7.98
N ALA A 57 -4.55 2.26 6.72
CA ALA A 57 -3.87 3.50 6.35
C ALA A 57 -4.61 4.22 5.22
N ASP A 58 -4.45 5.53 5.12
CA ASP A 58 -5.12 6.34 4.11
C ASP A 58 -4.62 6.03 2.70
N ASP A 59 -3.30 5.87 2.54
CA ASP A 59 -2.65 5.56 1.27
C ASP A 59 -1.32 4.78 1.43
N ASN A 60 -0.67 4.49 0.29
CA ASN A 60 0.62 3.77 0.26
C ASN A 60 1.75 4.57 0.92
N ALA A 61 1.71 5.90 0.88
CA ALA A 61 2.75 6.74 1.47
C ALA A 61 2.64 6.76 3.00
N ALA A 62 1.43 6.83 3.54
CA ALA A 62 1.14 6.67 4.96
C ALA A 62 1.64 5.31 5.48
N ALA A 63 1.27 4.22 4.79
CA ALA A 63 1.72 2.87 5.14
C ALA A 63 3.25 2.71 5.08
N ALA A 64 3.91 3.31 4.08
CA ALA A 64 5.36 3.26 3.94
C ALA A 64 6.09 4.03 5.06
N ARG A 65 5.61 5.24 5.41
CA ARG A 65 6.16 6.03 6.52
C ARG A 65 6.02 5.29 7.84
N PHE A 66 4.82 4.77 8.11
CA PHE A 66 4.54 3.97 9.28
C PHE A 66 5.51 2.77 9.41
N ALA A 67 5.64 1.98 8.34
CA ALA A 67 6.52 0.80 8.34
C ALA A 67 8.00 1.17 8.52
N LEU A 68 8.44 2.31 7.98
CA LEU A 68 9.81 2.81 8.14
C LEU A 68 10.08 3.25 9.58
N GLU A 69 9.21 4.08 10.16
CA GLU A 69 9.37 4.54 11.54
C GLU A 69 9.34 3.37 12.52
N LEU A 70 8.40 2.44 12.36
CA LEU A 70 8.30 1.25 13.19
C LEU A 70 9.55 0.38 13.09
N GLY A 71 10.07 0.17 11.87
CA GLY A 71 11.31 -0.55 11.65
C GLY A 71 12.51 0.04 12.39
N VAL A 72 12.67 1.37 12.32
CA VAL A 72 13.78 2.09 12.96
C VAL A 72 13.67 2.06 14.48
N ARG A 73 12.50 2.38 15.04
CA ARG A 73 12.32 2.53 16.48
C ARG A 73 12.32 1.19 17.21
N ALA A 74 11.57 0.21 16.70
CA ALA A 74 11.44 -1.11 17.32
C ALA A 74 12.50 -2.14 16.84
N GLY A 75 13.42 -1.74 15.95
CA GLY A 75 14.48 -2.61 15.45
C GLY A 75 13.95 -3.79 14.64
N LEU A 76 13.01 -3.52 13.74
CA LEU A 76 12.31 -4.51 12.93
C LEU A 76 12.71 -4.41 11.46
N ARG A 77 12.61 -5.53 10.73
CA ARG A 77 12.59 -5.58 9.27
C ARG A 77 11.16 -5.85 8.84
N THR A 78 10.63 -5.00 7.99
CA THR A 78 9.24 -5.08 7.54
C THR A 78 9.16 -5.32 6.04
N THR A 79 8.12 -6.02 5.61
CA THR A 79 7.66 -6.05 4.22
C THR A 79 6.19 -5.69 4.22
N THR A 80 5.85 -4.59 3.56
CA THR A 80 4.49 -4.04 3.51
C THR A 80 3.78 -4.52 2.25
N LEU A 81 2.63 -5.16 2.43
CA LEU A 81 1.82 -5.72 1.36
C LEU A 81 0.46 -5.01 1.31
N PRO A 82 0.15 -4.25 0.25
CA PRO A 82 -1.22 -3.79 0.02
C PRO A 82 -2.16 -4.99 -0.06
N ALA A 83 -3.26 -4.95 0.68
CA ALA A 83 -4.20 -6.04 0.80
C ALA A 83 -5.59 -5.60 0.36
N ILE A 84 -6.18 -6.38 -0.56
CA ILE A 84 -7.57 -6.22 -0.98
C ILE A 84 -8.36 -7.35 -0.30
N PRO A 85 -9.27 -7.04 0.64
CA PRO A 85 -10.13 -8.05 1.22
C PRO A 85 -10.95 -8.74 0.12
N ILE A 86 -11.14 -10.06 0.23
CA ILE A 86 -11.82 -10.83 -0.82
C ILE A 86 -13.22 -10.29 -1.14
N GLY A 87 -13.95 -9.80 -0.13
CA GLY A 87 -15.27 -9.19 -0.31
C GLY A 87 -15.27 -7.86 -1.09
N ARG A 88 -14.10 -7.26 -1.34
CA ARG A 88 -13.90 -6.09 -2.20
C ARG A 88 -13.19 -6.41 -3.51
N LEU A 89 -12.71 -7.65 -3.70
CA LEU A 89 -12.01 -8.04 -4.92
C LEU A 89 -12.96 -8.09 -6.13
N GLU A 90 -14.24 -8.36 -5.89
CA GLU A 90 -15.29 -8.41 -6.90
C GLU A 90 -16.01 -7.05 -7.04
N ASP A 91 -15.28 -5.98 -7.35
CA ASP A 91 -15.88 -4.79 -7.94
C ASP A 91 -15.33 -4.59 -9.36
N ARG A 92 -15.95 -5.29 -10.29
CA ARG A 92 -15.70 -5.17 -11.73
C ARG A 92 -16.60 -4.10 -12.37
N SER A 93 -17.37 -3.35 -11.58
CA SER A 93 -18.58 -2.62 -12.03
C SER A 93 -18.41 -1.13 -12.30
N SER A 94 -17.20 -0.57 -12.28
CA SER A 94 -17.03 0.89 -12.43
C SER A 94 -15.96 1.33 -13.46
N HIS A 95 -15.42 0.41 -14.25
CA HIS A 95 -14.63 0.79 -15.44
C HIS A 95 -15.52 0.77 -16.69
N GLU A 96 -16.46 1.71 -16.76
CA GLU A 96 -16.91 2.18 -18.07
C GLU A 96 -15.77 3.06 -18.60
N PRO A 97 -15.07 2.70 -19.68
CA PRO A 97 -14.07 3.58 -20.27
C PRO A 97 -14.79 4.84 -20.73
N GLN A 98 -14.67 5.93 -19.96
CA GLN A 98 -15.14 7.23 -20.39
C GLN A 98 -14.41 7.60 -21.67
N GLY A 99 -15.15 7.54 -22.78
CA GLY A 99 -14.88 8.16 -24.07
C GLY A 99 -13.42 8.18 -24.49
N GLN A 100 -13.05 7.26 -25.39
CA GLN A 100 -12.03 7.56 -26.38
C GLN A 100 -12.43 8.89 -27.05
N SER A 101 -11.79 9.98 -26.64
CA SER A 101 -11.90 11.28 -27.30
C SER A 101 -11.42 11.10 -28.72
N ALA A 102 -12.36 11.01 -29.66
CA ALA A 102 -12.09 11.06 -31.07
C ALA A 102 -11.32 12.35 -31.36
N TYR A 103 -10.06 12.22 -31.77
CA TYR A 103 -9.36 13.30 -32.44
C TYR A 103 -10.13 13.59 -33.73
N THR A 104 -11.00 14.59 -33.69
CA THR A 104 -11.57 15.20 -34.89
C THR A 104 -10.44 15.92 -35.61
N VAL A 105 -9.94 15.32 -36.68
CA VAL A 105 -9.17 16.04 -37.70
C VAL A 105 -10.18 16.84 -38.53
N ILE A 106 -10.25 18.14 -38.24
CA ILE A 106 -11.01 19.14 -38.97
C ILE A 106 -10.22 19.62 -40.20
N GLY A 107 -10.76 19.36 -41.39
CA GLY A 107 -10.46 20.05 -42.67
C GLY A 107 -9.15 19.64 -43.35
N SER A 108 -9.05 19.52 -44.68
CA SER A 108 -9.85 20.07 -45.76
C SER A 108 -9.67 19.23 -47.03
N GLY A 109 -10.77 18.94 -47.73
CA GLY A 109 -10.74 18.32 -49.05
C GLY A 109 -10.51 19.32 -50.20
N ALA A 110 -10.09 18.78 -51.34
CA ALA A 110 -10.41 19.15 -52.73
C ALA A 110 -9.45 18.35 -53.63
N GLY A 111 -9.90 17.29 -54.31
CA GLY A 111 -10.54 17.36 -55.64
C GLY A 111 -9.43 17.41 -56.71
N GLY A 112 -9.09 16.31 -57.39
CA GLY A 112 -9.88 15.74 -58.48
C GLY A 112 -9.11 15.98 -59.79
N GLY A 113 -8.64 14.92 -60.44
CA GLY A 113 -7.84 15.00 -61.67
C GLY A 113 -8.67 15.27 -62.93
N ALA A 114 -7.99 15.72 -63.99
CA ALA A 114 -8.35 15.48 -65.39
C ALA A 114 -7.16 15.90 -66.29
N GLY A 115 -6.75 15.01 -67.19
CA GLY A 115 -5.93 15.39 -68.34
C GLY A 115 -6.80 15.83 -69.52
N ALA A 116 -6.24 16.62 -70.43
CA ALA A 116 -6.49 16.56 -71.88
C ALA A 116 -5.66 17.64 -72.60
N SER A 117 -5.05 17.21 -73.70
CA SER A 117 -4.51 17.95 -74.86
C SER A 117 -3.16 18.65 -74.71
#